data_AF-A0A3A4PM15-F1
#
_entry.id   AF-A0A3A4PM15-F1
#
_cell.length_a   1.000
_cell.length_b   1.000
_cell.length_c   1.000
_cell.angle_alpha   90.00
_cell.angle_beta   90.00
_cell.angle_gamma   90.00
#
_symmetry.space_group_name_H-M   'P 1'
#
loop_
_entity.id
_entity.type
_entity.pdbx_description
1 polymer ?
#
loop_
_entity_poly.entity_id
_entity_poly.type
_entity_poly.pdbx_seq_one_letter_code
_entity_poly.pdbx_strand_id
1 'polypeptide(L)'
;MHAFEWRRHETRHFGPQWVPFVEVNLKAITGRWHTISMRVDTGAAVTLLPRAMGGALVGEPEAGAPIDLKSVAASPHGYYLHEVAAKIGSLPQFPLRVAVAERDDVPTLLGRLDVLDRFQIDFDASLEETRISLLWLDDKTRQKWRHVTDVEASIISKWAEFALPGRCDEAAKRFLNRADQLLAAGAGLLKLHRDFELPLVIRSLFDLSVQFEYLMQDPVPRAALYLDYEHITKHRSSQAWLRSPGVIGDRLRASPMRAQGEKRNRLEYDRVQHQFAVKPGSSRVRGHWYVGSLRSVAEEIGRTAEYESVYGLYSACAHGDSWTASQPGPAHAGLDHLYAYWSRIVICIADAKQIILPADQYELLVDLTKGGRMN
;
A
#
# COMPACT_ATOMS: atom_id res chain seq x y z
N MET A 1 17.65 -0.32 3.61
CA MET A 1 17.37 -0.35 2.15
C MET A 1 18.65 0.03 1.43
N HIS A 2 18.98 -0.64 0.32
CA HIS A 2 20.11 -0.28 -0.54
C HIS A 2 19.63 -0.12 -1.98
N ALA A 3 20.15 0.89 -2.66
CA ALA A 3 19.90 1.14 -4.07
C ALA A 3 21.19 0.88 -4.87
N PHE A 4 21.04 0.33 -6.07
CA PHE A 4 22.13 0.01 -6.97
C PHE A 4 21.77 0.50 -8.37
N GLU A 5 22.64 1.33 -8.95
CA GLU A 5 22.48 1.83 -10.31
C GLU A 5 22.52 0.68 -11.33
N TRP A 6 21.64 0.78 -12.33
CA TRP A 6 21.65 -0.10 -13.48
C TRP A 6 22.87 0.18 -14.33
N ARG A 7 23.26 -0.82 -15.12
CA ARG A 7 24.41 -0.70 -16.03
C ARG A 7 23.96 -0.88 -17.46
N ARG A 8 24.53 -0.07 -18.34
CA ARG A 8 24.28 -0.16 -19.78
C ARG A 8 25.10 -1.30 -20.36
N HIS A 9 24.44 -2.26 -21.00
CA HIS A 9 25.06 -3.40 -21.66
C HIS A 9 24.64 -3.48 -23.12
N GLU A 10 25.62 -3.62 -24.01
CA GLU A 10 25.35 -3.92 -25.41
C GLU A 10 24.76 -5.32 -25.55
N THR A 11 23.62 -5.40 -26.23
CA THR A 11 22.96 -6.66 -26.56
C THR A 11 23.08 -6.93 -28.05
N ARG A 12 23.26 -8.21 -28.42
CA ARG A 12 23.44 -8.63 -29.82
C ARG A 12 22.31 -8.18 -30.74
N HIS A 13 21.07 -8.13 -30.23
CA HIS A 13 19.86 -7.94 -31.05
C HIS A 13 19.11 -6.64 -30.78
N PHE A 14 19.32 -5.98 -29.63
CA PHE A 14 18.53 -4.83 -29.21
C PHE A 14 19.40 -3.60 -28.90
N GLY A 15 20.69 -3.64 -29.25
CA GLY A 15 21.65 -2.56 -28.95
C GLY A 15 21.84 -2.39 -27.44
N PRO A 16 22.20 -1.18 -26.97
CA PRO A 16 22.45 -0.94 -25.56
C PRO A 16 21.16 -0.98 -24.74
N GLN A 17 21.16 -1.81 -23.71
CA GLN A 17 20.04 -1.98 -22.77
C GLN A 17 20.51 -1.69 -21.34
N TRP A 18 19.65 -1.09 -20.53
CA TRP A 18 19.90 -0.98 -19.09
C TRP A 18 19.57 -2.30 -18.40
N VAL A 19 20.50 -2.76 -17.57
CA VAL A 19 20.41 -4.05 -16.89
C VAL A 19 20.50 -3.83 -15.39
N PRO A 20 19.62 -4.45 -14.58
CA PRO A 20 19.66 -4.33 -13.14
C PRO A 20 20.85 -5.10 -12.55
N PHE A 21 21.64 -4.43 -11.73
CA PHE A 21 22.77 -5.00 -11.00
C PHE A 21 22.66 -4.74 -9.52
N VAL A 22 23.31 -5.61 -8.73
CA VAL A 22 23.52 -5.42 -7.29
C VAL A 22 24.89 -5.91 -6.89
N GLU A 23 25.44 -5.34 -5.82
CA GLU A 23 26.70 -5.80 -5.24
C GLU A 23 26.43 -6.70 -4.04
N VAL A 24 26.91 -7.95 -4.14
CA VAL A 24 26.74 -8.97 -3.10
C VAL A 24 28.12 -9.33 -2.56
N ASN A 25 28.29 -9.24 -1.24
CA ASN A 25 29.48 -9.72 -0.58
C ASN A 25 29.30 -11.21 -0.28
N LEU A 26 30.15 -12.06 -0.84
CA LEU A 26 30.16 -13.50 -0.59
C LEU A 26 31.40 -13.88 0.20
N LYS A 27 31.23 -14.68 1.25
CA LYS A 27 32.33 -15.16 2.09
C LYS A 27 32.93 -16.41 1.47
N ALA A 28 34.21 -16.33 1.11
CA ALA A 28 34.98 -17.47 0.63
C ALA A 28 35.29 -18.46 1.76
N ILE A 29 35.68 -19.68 1.41
CA ILE A 29 36.11 -20.74 2.33
C ILE A 29 37.32 -20.33 3.18
N THR A 30 38.13 -19.38 2.68
CA THR A 30 39.23 -18.76 3.44
C THR A 30 38.77 -17.80 4.54
N GLY A 31 37.47 -17.52 4.61
CA GLY A 31 36.86 -16.55 5.53
C GLY A 31 36.85 -15.11 5.00
N ARG A 32 37.50 -14.83 3.86
CA ARG A 32 37.54 -13.50 3.24
C ARG A 32 36.22 -13.18 2.53
N TRP A 33 35.79 -11.93 2.62
CA TRP A 33 34.64 -11.42 1.86
C TRP A 33 35.06 -10.90 0.48
N HIS A 34 34.30 -11.27 -0.55
CA HIS A 34 34.46 -10.82 -1.92
C HIS A 34 33.20 -10.10 -2.37
N THR A 35 33.33 -8.85 -2.82
CA THR A 35 32.23 -8.10 -3.43
C THR A 35 32.10 -8.50 -4.88
N ILE A 36 30.96 -9.07 -5.26
CA ILE A 36 30.65 -9.51 -6.60
C ILE A 36 29.47 -8.70 -7.13
N SER A 37 29.66 -8.10 -8.30
CA SER A 37 28.59 -7.45 -9.04
C SER A 37 27.78 -8.50 -9.79
N MET A 38 26.50 -8.63 -9.48
CA MET A 38 25.62 -9.65 -10.04
C MET A 38 24.45 -9.01 -10.77
N ARG A 39 24.11 -9.53 -11.95
CA ARG A 39 22.88 -9.15 -12.65
C ARG A 39 21.69 -9.76 -11.92
N VAL A 40 20.68 -8.97 -11.58
CA VAL A 40 19.47 -9.51 -10.96
C VAL A 40 18.59 -10.14 -12.03
N ASP A 41 18.27 -11.43 -11.86
CA ASP A 41 17.47 -12.18 -12.82
C ASP A 41 16.38 -12.97 -12.10
N THR A 42 15.16 -12.43 -12.13
CA THR A 42 13.98 -13.12 -11.56
C THR A 42 13.57 -14.35 -12.38
N GLY A 43 14.08 -14.53 -13.60
CA GLY A 43 13.94 -15.76 -14.38
C GLY A 43 14.84 -16.88 -13.89
N ALA A 44 15.97 -16.56 -13.24
CA ALA A 44 16.89 -17.55 -12.70
C ALA A 44 16.37 -18.12 -11.37
N ALA A 45 16.24 -19.45 -11.30
CA ALA A 45 15.82 -20.12 -10.06
C ALA A 45 16.87 -19.96 -8.95
N VAL A 46 18.15 -20.13 -9.26
CA VAL A 46 19.28 -20.08 -8.33
C VAL A 46 20.32 -19.06 -8.80
N THR A 47 21.11 -18.52 -7.88
CA THR A 47 22.26 -17.65 -8.16
C THR A 47 23.32 -18.43 -8.94
N LEU A 48 23.89 -17.82 -9.99
CA LEU A 48 24.85 -18.47 -10.90
C LEU A 48 26.17 -17.71 -10.92
N LEU A 49 27.28 -18.45 -10.81
CA LEU A 49 28.64 -17.93 -10.88
C LEU A 49 29.45 -18.64 -12.00
N PRO A 50 30.31 -17.91 -12.73
CA PRO A 50 31.37 -18.47 -13.55
C PRO A 50 32.34 -19.36 -12.75
N ARG A 51 32.98 -20.33 -13.39
CA ARG A 51 33.94 -21.25 -12.76
C ARG A 51 35.01 -20.52 -11.96
N ALA A 52 35.67 -19.52 -12.54
CA ALA A 52 36.76 -18.78 -11.92
C ALA A 52 36.30 -18.02 -10.65
N MET A 53 35.13 -17.40 -10.70
CA MET A 53 34.56 -16.71 -9.54
C MET A 53 34.13 -17.70 -8.46
N GLY A 54 33.47 -18.79 -8.84
CA GLY A 54 33.08 -19.85 -7.92
C GLY A 54 34.28 -20.48 -7.24
N GLY A 55 35.33 -20.85 -7.99
CA GLY A 55 36.56 -21.42 -7.44
C GLY A 55 37.27 -20.51 -6.43
N ALA A 56 37.27 -19.20 -6.66
CA ALA A 56 37.79 -18.24 -5.67
C ALA A 56 37.00 -18.22 -4.35
N LEU A 57 35.72 -18.59 -4.38
CA LEU A 57 34.84 -18.65 -3.20
C LEU A 57 34.88 -20.02 -2.52
N VAL A 58 34.78 -21.11 -3.27
CA VAL A 58 34.54 -22.46 -2.73
C VAL A 58 35.72 -23.42 -2.88
N GLY A 59 36.81 -23.01 -3.55
CA GLY A 59 37.95 -23.86 -3.84
C GLY A 59 37.68 -24.72 -5.08
N GLU A 60 37.32 -25.99 -4.87
CA GLU A 60 36.99 -26.94 -5.95
C GLU A 60 35.48 -26.89 -6.27
N PRO A 61 35.05 -26.38 -7.43
CA PRO A 61 33.64 -26.34 -7.80
C PRO A 61 32.96 -27.71 -7.73
N GLU A 62 33.64 -28.78 -8.11
CA GLU A 62 33.11 -30.14 -8.18
C GLU A 62 32.79 -30.75 -6.80
N ALA A 63 33.26 -30.14 -5.71
CA ALA A 63 32.97 -30.58 -4.35
C ALA A 63 31.51 -30.29 -3.92
N GLY A 64 30.79 -29.47 -4.69
CA GLY A 64 29.37 -29.16 -4.45
C GLY A 64 28.42 -30.26 -4.93
N ALA A 65 27.13 -30.10 -4.64
CA ALA A 65 26.12 -31.05 -5.12
C ALA A 65 25.87 -30.84 -6.63
N PRO A 66 26.04 -31.85 -7.50
CA PRO A 66 25.77 -31.69 -8.92
C PRO A 66 24.28 -31.40 -9.14
N ILE A 67 23.99 -30.42 -9.99
CA ILE A 67 22.63 -30.04 -10.37
C ILE A 67 22.51 -29.90 -11.89
N ASP A 68 21.32 -30.19 -12.41
CA ASP A 68 20.99 -29.93 -13.81
C ASP A 68 20.14 -28.66 -13.90
N LEU A 69 20.71 -27.61 -14.50
CA LEU A 69 19.97 -26.41 -14.86
C LEU A 69 19.53 -26.55 -16.31
N LYS A 70 18.26 -26.94 -16.52
CA LYS A 70 17.64 -26.93 -17.86
C LYS A 70 17.60 -25.50 -18.40
N SER A 71 18.65 -25.11 -19.10
CA SER A 71 18.67 -23.86 -19.85
C SER A 71 17.91 -24.05 -21.17
N VAL A 72 17.40 -22.96 -21.74
CA VAL A 72 16.74 -22.95 -23.07
C VAL A 72 17.69 -23.44 -24.18
N ALA A 73 19.01 -23.51 -23.92
CA ALA A 73 19.99 -24.17 -24.78
C ALA A 73 20.32 -25.58 -24.24
N ALA A 74 19.99 -26.59 -25.04
CA ALA A 74 19.93 -28.03 -24.71
C ALA A 74 21.28 -28.74 -24.43
N SER A 75 22.32 -28.04 -23.98
CA SER A 75 23.57 -28.69 -23.57
C SER A 75 23.58 -28.93 -22.06
N PRO A 76 23.74 -30.19 -21.60
CA PRO A 76 23.91 -30.52 -20.18
C PRO A 76 25.29 -30.02 -19.75
N HIS A 77 25.35 -28.79 -19.26
CA HIS A 77 26.56 -28.27 -18.64
C HIS A 77 26.56 -28.70 -17.17
N GLY A 78 27.74 -29.08 -16.64
CA GLY A 78 27.88 -29.37 -15.23
C GLY A 78 27.78 -28.09 -14.42
N TYR A 79 26.89 -28.11 -13.43
CA TYR A 79 26.78 -27.09 -12.39
C TYR A 79 26.85 -27.78 -11.04
N TYR A 80 27.54 -27.14 -10.09
CA TYR A 80 27.66 -27.66 -8.73
C TYR A 80 27.11 -26.63 -7.76
N LEU A 81 26.21 -27.06 -6.91
CA LEU A 81 25.54 -26.23 -5.91
C LEU A 81 26.37 -26.18 -4.64
N HIS A 82 26.67 -24.97 -4.20
CA HIS A 82 27.36 -24.67 -2.95
C HIS A 82 26.51 -23.75 -2.09
N GLU A 83 26.67 -23.81 -0.78
CA GLU A 83 26.12 -22.82 0.14
C GLU A 83 27.24 -21.90 0.63
N VAL A 84 27.03 -20.59 0.51
CA VAL A 84 27.97 -19.55 0.97
C VAL A 84 27.25 -18.53 1.84
N ALA A 85 27.98 -17.88 2.75
CA ALA A 85 27.45 -16.74 3.47
C ALA A 85 27.46 -15.49 2.58
N ALA A 86 26.32 -14.79 2.52
CA ALA A 86 26.14 -13.60 1.70
C ALA A 86 25.73 -12.39 2.54
N LYS A 87 26.06 -11.19 2.04
CA LYS A 87 25.66 -9.90 2.62
C LYS A 87 25.48 -8.83 1.54
N ILE A 88 24.36 -8.12 1.56
CA ILE A 88 24.06 -7.01 0.64
C ILE A 88 23.99 -5.71 1.44
N GLY A 89 24.94 -4.80 1.22
CA GLY A 89 25.02 -3.54 1.96
C GLY A 89 25.10 -3.73 3.49
N SER A 90 24.16 -3.13 4.22
CA SER A 90 23.97 -3.24 5.67
C SER A 90 22.87 -4.23 6.08
N LEU A 91 22.26 -4.95 5.13
CA LEU A 91 21.27 -5.98 5.44
C LEU A 91 21.91 -7.14 6.24
N PRO A 92 21.11 -7.90 7.01
CA PRO A 92 21.58 -9.07 7.74
C PRO A 92 22.28 -10.07 6.81
N GLN A 93 23.30 -10.75 7.34
CA GLN A 93 23.93 -11.86 6.65
C GLN A 93 22.93 -13.02 6.47
N PHE A 94 22.99 -13.71 5.34
CA PHE A 94 22.11 -14.84 5.03
C PHE A 94 22.88 -15.97 4.30
N PRO A 95 22.44 -17.23 4.42
CA PRO A 95 22.96 -18.30 3.57
C PRO A 95 22.42 -18.12 2.15
N LEU A 96 23.27 -18.32 1.15
CA LEU A 96 22.94 -18.22 -0.26
C LEU A 96 23.46 -19.45 -0.98
N ARG A 97 22.55 -20.16 -1.66
CA ARG A 97 22.96 -21.24 -2.57
C ARG A 97 23.39 -20.65 -3.91
N VAL A 98 24.58 -21.03 -4.35
CA VAL A 98 25.19 -20.60 -5.61
C VAL A 98 25.51 -21.82 -6.47
N ALA A 99 25.02 -21.80 -7.70
CA ALA A 99 25.45 -22.73 -8.73
C ALA A 99 26.75 -22.22 -9.34
N VAL A 100 27.81 -23.02 -9.27
CA VAL A 100 29.07 -22.74 -9.95
C VAL A 100 29.11 -23.54 -11.25
N ALA A 101 29.28 -22.86 -12.37
CA ALA A 101 29.40 -23.52 -13.66
C ALA A 101 30.79 -24.14 -13.86
N GLU A 102 30.87 -25.20 -14.66
CA GLU A 102 32.14 -25.77 -15.12
C GLU A 102 32.92 -24.89 -16.11
N ARG A 103 32.36 -23.76 -16.51
CA ARG A 103 32.89 -22.86 -17.55
C ARG A 103 32.72 -21.40 -17.16
N ASP A 104 33.45 -20.51 -17.82
CA ASP A 104 33.43 -19.07 -17.53
C ASP A 104 32.53 -18.24 -18.46
N ASP A 105 32.05 -18.80 -19.58
CA ASP A 105 31.15 -18.14 -20.53
C ASP A 105 29.68 -18.15 -20.07
N VAL A 106 29.45 -18.05 -18.76
CA VAL A 106 28.14 -17.89 -18.15
C VAL A 106 28.03 -16.52 -17.48
N PRO A 107 26.84 -15.90 -17.43
CA PRO A 107 26.66 -14.64 -16.72
C PRO A 107 26.70 -14.86 -15.20
N THR A 108 27.15 -13.83 -14.49
CA THR A 108 27.00 -13.73 -13.02
C THR A 108 25.59 -13.25 -12.69
N LEU A 109 24.74 -14.15 -12.20
CA LEU A 109 23.31 -13.87 -11.94
C LEU A 109 22.98 -14.01 -10.45
N LEU A 110 22.17 -13.09 -9.93
CA LEU A 110 21.46 -13.24 -8.67
C LEU A 110 20.06 -13.79 -8.95
N GLY A 111 19.83 -15.05 -8.56
CA GLY A 111 18.57 -15.75 -8.78
C GLY A 111 17.56 -15.54 -7.65
N ARG A 112 16.41 -16.22 -7.74
CA ARG A 112 15.31 -16.05 -6.78
C ARG A 112 15.48 -16.79 -5.46
N LEU A 113 16.03 -18.00 -5.50
CA LEU A 113 16.20 -18.87 -4.34
C LEU A 113 17.13 -18.20 -3.31
N ASP A 114 16.73 -18.24 -2.04
CA ASP A 114 17.40 -17.61 -0.88
C ASP A 114 17.44 -16.08 -0.88
N VAL A 115 16.96 -15.42 -1.94
CA VAL A 115 16.93 -13.96 -2.06
C VAL A 115 15.50 -13.44 -1.92
N LEU A 116 14.56 -13.89 -2.76
CA LEU A 116 13.19 -13.34 -2.79
C LEU A 116 12.31 -13.79 -1.63
N ASP A 117 12.69 -14.84 -0.91
CA ASP A 117 12.08 -15.27 0.33
C ASP A 117 12.52 -14.42 1.54
N ARG A 118 13.61 -13.66 1.40
CA ARG A 118 14.21 -12.86 2.48
C ARG A 118 14.12 -11.36 2.24
N PHE A 119 14.11 -10.94 0.99
CA PHE A 119 14.23 -9.54 0.60
C PHE A 119 13.16 -9.14 -0.42
N GLN A 120 12.72 -7.89 -0.30
CA GLN A 120 11.98 -7.20 -1.34
C GLN A 120 12.97 -6.64 -2.35
N ILE A 121 12.75 -6.95 -3.63
CA ILE A 121 13.48 -6.34 -4.75
C ILE A 121 12.50 -5.47 -5.55
N ASP A 122 12.83 -4.20 -5.69
CA ASP A 122 12.08 -3.26 -6.53
C ASP A 122 12.98 -2.77 -7.68
N PHE A 123 12.44 -2.87 -8.90
CA PHE A 123 13.06 -2.36 -10.11
C PHE A 123 12.44 -1.01 -10.45
N ASP A 124 13.23 0.05 -10.44
CA ASP A 124 12.78 1.39 -10.79
C ASP A 124 13.45 1.85 -12.09
N ALA A 125 12.78 1.62 -13.22
CA ALA A 125 13.28 2.01 -14.52
C ALA A 125 13.33 3.54 -14.72
N SER A 126 12.55 4.31 -13.94
CA SER A 126 12.55 5.77 -14.04
C SER A 126 13.79 6.41 -13.41
N LEU A 127 14.35 5.71 -12.42
CA LEU A 127 15.60 6.07 -11.74
C LEU A 127 16.78 5.18 -12.15
N GLU A 128 16.53 4.24 -13.08
CA GLU A 128 17.51 3.26 -13.55
C GLU A 128 18.23 2.56 -12.36
N GLU A 129 17.47 2.09 -11.37
CA GLU A 129 18.03 1.48 -10.15
C GLU A 129 17.29 0.23 -9.66
N THR A 130 18.02 -0.61 -8.94
CA THR A 130 17.49 -1.78 -8.21
C THR A 130 17.57 -1.49 -6.73
N ARG A 131 16.44 -1.57 -6.02
CA ARG A 131 16.40 -1.46 -4.56
C ARG A 131 16.23 -2.83 -3.93
N ILE A 132 17.06 -3.13 -2.94
CA ILE A 132 16.92 -4.30 -2.08
C ILE A 132 16.65 -3.84 -0.64
N SER A 133 15.60 -4.38 -0.04
CA SER A 133 15.22 -4.13 1.35
C SER A 133 14.72 -5.41 2.02
N LEU A 134 14.54 -5.37 3.34
CA LEU A 134 13.83 -6.43 4.04
C LEU A 134 12.39 -6.51 3.52
N LEU A 135 11.77 -7.68 3.64
CA LEU A 135 10.35 -7.81 3.37
C LEU A 135 9.56 -6.83 4.25
N TRP A 136 8.71 -6.03 3.61
CA TRP A 136 7.88 -5.04 4.31
C TRP A 136 6.68 -5.68 5.04
N LEU A 137 6.39 -6.96 4.76
CA LEU A 137 5.44 -7.80 5.48
C LEU A 137 6.14 -9.04 6.02
N ASP A 138 6.03 -9.26 7.33
CA ASP A 138 6.27 -10.58 7.91
C ASP A 138 5.17 -11.58 7.51
N ASP A 139 5.36 -12.86 7.83
CA ASP A 139 4.43 -13.91 7.42
C ASP A 139 3.03 -13.71 8.03
N LYS A 140 2.94 -13.22 9.27
CA LYS A 140 1.69 -12.95 9.96
C LYS A 140 0.90 -11.83 9.27
N THR A 141 1.56 -10.72 8.96
CA THR A 141 0.96 -9.56 8.31
C THR A 141 0.64 -9.86 6.85
N ARG A 142 1.46 -10.67 6.16
CA ARG A 142 1.15 -11.18 4.82
C ARG A 142 -0.11 -12.04 4.82
N GLN A 143 -0.28 -12.91 5.81
CA GLN A 143 -1.50 -13.70 5.96
C GLN A 143 -2.72 -12.81 6.20
N LYS A 144 -2.63 -11.87 7.15
CA LYS A 144 -3.69 -10.86 7.39
C LYS A 144 -4.06 -10.11 6.09
N TRP A 145 -3.07 -9.65 5.34
CA TRP A 145 -3.27 -8.94 4.08
C TRP A 145 -4.03 -9.79 3.05
N ARG A 146 -3.65 -11.06 2.87
CA ARG A 146 -4.35 -11.98 1.96
C ARG A 146 -5.81 -12.18 2.36
N HIS A 147 -6.07 -12.41 3.64
CA HIS A 147 -7.45 -12.56 4.11
C HIS A 147 -8.27 -11.29 3.89
N VAL A 148 -7.70 -10.11 4.16
CA VAL A 148 -8.35 -8.82 3.90
C VAL A 148 -8.73 -8.69 2.43
N THR A 149 -7.82 -9.01 1.51
CA THR A 149 -8.11 -8.99 0.06
C THR A 149 -9.16 -10.03 -0.36
N ASP A 150 -9.17 -11.22 0.26
CA ASP A 150 -10.13 -12.28 -0.04
C ASP A 150 -11.54 -11.91 0.44
N VAL A 151 -11.66 -11.26 1.61
CA VAL A 151 -12.91 -10.71 2.13
C VAL A 151 -13.45 -9.62 1.21
N GLU A 152 -12.58 -8.68 0.80
CA GLU A 152 -12.95 -7.60 -0.12
C GLU A 152 -13.54 -8.18 -1.42
N ALA A 153 -12.84 -9.14 -2.03
CA ALA A 153 -13.30 -9.81 -3.24
C ALA A 153 -14.65 -10.54 -3.03
N SER A 154 -14.84 -11.16 -1.86
CA SER A 154 -16.09 -11.83 -1.49
C SER A 154 -17.26 -10.84 -1.37
N ILE A 155 -17.05 -9.67 -0.77
CA ILE A 155 -18.08 -8.63 -0.68
C ILE A 155 -18.39 -8.04 -2.06
N ILE A 156 -17.37 -7.74 -2.86
CA ILE A 156 -17.56 -7.15 -4.20
C ILE A 156 -18.33 -8.11 -5.11
N SER A 157 -17.97 -9.40 -5.12
CA SER A 157 -18.64 -10.41 -5.95
C SER A 157 -20.13 -10.59 -5.60
N LYS A 158 -20.50 -10.43 -4.32
CA LYS A 158 -21.87 -10.55 -3.83
C LYS A 158 -22.61 -9.20 -3.73
N TRP A 159 -21.99 -8.09 -4.13
CA TRP A 159 -22.52 -6.75 -3.90
C TRP A 159 -23.93 -6.55 -4.50
N ALA A 160 -24.17 -7.11 -5.69
CA ALA A 160 -25.43 -6.95 -6.42
C ALA A 160 -26.58 -7.83 -5.89
N GLU A 161 -26.30 -8.82 -5.04
CA GLU A 161 -27.30 -9.79 -4.57
C GLU A 161 -28.32 -9.17 -3.62
N PHE A 162 -27.90 -8.17 -2.84
CA PHE A 162 -28.74 -7.56 -1.80
C PHE A 162 -28.60 -6.04 -1.79
N ALA A 163 -29.49 -5.34 -2.49
CA ALA A 163 -29.46 -3.87 -2.55
C ALA A 163 -29.85 -3.23 -1.21
N LEU A 164 -29.09 -2.23 -0.78
CA LEU A 164 -29.48 -1.37 0.35
C LEU A 164 -30.58 -0.38 -0.07
N PRO A 165 -31.49 0.03 0.83
CA PRO A 165 -32.64 0.86 0.48
C PRO A 165 -32.25 2.27 0.00
N GLY A 166 -33.12 2.89 -0.80
CA GLY A 166 -32.94 4.28 -1.26
C GLY A 166 -31.60 4.49 -1.99
N ARG A 167 -30.79 5.45 -1.53
CA ARG A 167 -29.44 5.73 -2.06
C ARG A 167 -28.32 5.17 -1.18
N CYS A 168 -28.63 4.29 -0.24
CA CYS A 168 -27.65 3.74 0.70
C CYS A 168 -26.57 2.91 0.00
N ASP A 169 -26.94 2.16 -1.04
CA ASP A 169 -25.99 1.32 -1.78
C ASP A 169 -24.91 2.16 -2.47
N GLU A 170 -25.30 3.27 -3.09
CA GLU A 170 -24.38 4.24 -3.70
C GLU A 170 -23.43 4.83 -2.65
N ALA A 171 -23.96 5.25 -1.49
CA ALA A 171 -23.16 5.81 -0.42
C ALA A 171 -22.16 4.76 0.14
N ALA A 172 -22.63 3.57 0.49
CA ALA A 172 -21.81 2.48 1.02
C ALA A 172 -20.67 2.11 0.06
N LYS A 173 -20.95 2.05 -1.25
CA LYS A 173 -19.92 1.79 -2.26
C LYS A 173 -18.85 2.87 -2.31
N ARG A 174 -19.22 4.15 -2.16
CA ARG A 174 -18.24 5.26 -2.10
C ARG A 174 -17.38 5.20 -0.84
N PHE A 175 -17.96 4.82 0.30
CA PHE A 175 -17.23 4.60 1.55
C PHE A 175 -16.25 3.44 1.43
N LEU A 176 -16.68 2.27 0.93
CA LEU A 176 -15.81 1.11 0.73
C LEU A 176 -14.64 1.43 -0.21
N ASN A 177 -14.93 1.95 -1.42
CA ASN A 177 -13.89 2.32 -2.38
C ASN A 177 -12.86 3.30 -1.78
N ARG A 178 -13.32 4.26 -0.95
CA ARG A 178 -12.41 5.21 -0.30
C ARG A 178 -11.59 4.54 0.81
N ALA A 179 -12.17 3.59 1.54
CA ALA A 179 -11.49 2.79 2.54
C ALA A 179 -10.38 1.94 1.88
N ASP A 180 -10.67 1.28 0.77
CA ASP A 180 -9.72 0.46 0.02
C ASP A 180 -8.55 1.31 -0.52
N GLN A 181 -8.86 2.50 -1.05
CA GLN A 181 -7.83 3.46 -1.47
C GLN A 181 -6.88 3.86 -0.33
N LEU A 182 -7.43 4.09 0.88
CA LEU A 182 -6.63 4.47 2.04
C LEU A 182 -5.82 3.28 2.56
N LEU A 183 -6.40 2.08 2.60
CA LEU A 183 -5.68 0.85 2.98
C LEU A 183 -4.52 0.57 2.01
N ALA A 184 -4.77 0.65 0.70
CA ALA A 184 -3.76 0.50 -0.34
C ALA A 184 -2.67 1.59 -0.25
N ALA A 185 -3.05 2.84 0.02
CA ALA A 185 -2.09 3.93 0.23
C ALA A 185 -1.19 3.66 1.45
N GLY A 186 -1.76 3.19 2.57
CA GLY A 186 -1.00 2.83 3.76
C GLY A 186 -0.02 1.68 3.51
N ALA A 187 -0.47 0.62 2.84
CA ALA A 187 0.40 -0.48 2.42
C ALA A 187 1.52 -0.01 1.48
N GLY A 188 1.21 0.88 0.53
CA GLY A 188 2.20 1.50 -0.35
C GLY A 188 3.24 2.32 0.41
N LEU A 189 2.82 3.11 1.40
CA LEU A 189 3.74 3.88 2.26
C LEU A 189 4.69 2.96 3.04
N LEU A 190 4.17 1.87 3.63
CA LEU A 190 5.01 0.88 4.31
C LEU A 190 5.99 0.21 3.36
N LYS A 191 5.53 -0.22 2.19
CA LYS A 191 6.39 -0.80 1.16
C LYS A 191 7.54 0.15 0.77
N LEU A 192 7.25 1.44 0.70
CA LEU A 192 8.22 2.49 0.37
C LEU A 192 9.07 2.94 1.57
N HIS A 193 8.95 2.31 2.75
CA HIS A 193 9.62 2.73 3.99
C HIS A 193 9.31 4.19 4.38
N ARG A 194 8.05 4.61 4.16
CA ARG A 194 7.50 5.93 4.51
C ARG A 194 6.41 5.80 5.58
N ASP A 195 6.65 4.93 6.55
CA ASP A 195 5.76 4.68 7.68
C ASP A 195 5.46 5.94 8.50
N PHE A 196 6.37 6.92 8.51
CA PHE A 196 6.15 8.26 9.10
C PHE A 196 4.96 9.04 8.52
N GLU A 197 4.44 8.68 7.33
CA GLU A 197 3.26 9.31 6.72
C GLU A 197 1.95 8.57 7.02
N LEU A 198 2.02 7.35 7.57
CA LEU A 198 0.84 6.56 7.95
C LEU A 198 -0.14 7.29 8.87
N PRO A 199 0.28 8.13 9.85
CA PRO A 199 -0.65 8.90 10.67
C PRO A 199 -1.76 9.61 9.90
N LEU A 200 -1.44 10.18 8.73
CA LEU A 200 -2.43 10.89 7.90
C LEU A 200 -3.47 9.94 7.30
N VAL A 201 -3.02 8.76 6.86
CA VAL A 201 -3.87 7.72 6.28
C VAL A 201 -4.74 7.09 7.36
N ILE A 202 -4.17 6.76 8.52
CA ILE A 202 -4.90 6.17 9.65
C ILE A 202 -5.97 7.14 10.15
N ARG A 203 -5.64 8.43 10.34
CA ARG A 203 -6.62 9.46 10.69
C ARG A 203 -7.77 9.51 9.68
N SER A 204 -7.44 9.52 8.39
CA SER A 204 -8.45 9.60 7.32
C SER A 204 -9.38 8.37 7.32
N LEU A 205 -8.83 7.18 7.59
CA LEU A 205 -9.62 5.95 7.62
C LEU A 205 -10.45 5.82 8.90
N PHE A 206 -9.92 6.30 10.04
CA PHE A 206 -10.71 6.46 11.26
C PHE A 206 -11.93 7.36 10.99
N ASP A 207 -11.73 8.56 10.44
CA ASP A 207 -12.79 9.52 10.13
C ASP A 207 -13.85 8.91 9.21
N LEU A 208 -13.39 8.13 8.22
CA LEU A 208 -14.25 7.44 7.28
C LEU A 208 -15.08 6.35 7.98
N SER A 209 -14.48 5.56 8.86
CA SER A 209 -15.17 4.50 9.62
C SER A 209 -16.25 5.07 10.56
N VAL A 210 -15.93 6.13 11.31
CA VAL A 210 -16.88 6.82 12.19
C VAL A 210 -18.06 7.38 11.41
N GLN A 211 -17.78 8.03 10.27
CA GLN A 211 -18.83 8.56 9.40
C GLN A 211 -19.71 7.46 8.80
N PHE A 212 -19.13 6.30 8.45
CA PHE A 212 -19.88 5.20 7.89
C PHE A 212 -20.78 4.53 8.93
N GLU A 213 -20.27 4.23 10.12
CA GLU A 213 -21.07 3.69 11.23
C GLU A 213 -22.21 4.64 11.60
N TYR A 214 -21.95 5.96 11.64
CA TYR A 214 -22.98 6.97 11.81
C TYR A 214 -24.00 6.94 10.68
N LEU A 215 -23.58 6.85 9.42
CA LEU A 215 -24.53 6.68 8.31
C LEU A 215 -25.42 5.46 8.55
N MET A 216 -24.86 4.33 8.95
CA MET A 216 -25.58 3.06 9.09
C MET A 216 -26.60 3.00 10.24
N GLN A 217 -26.55 3.91 11.22
CA GLN A 217 -27.59 4.02 12.26
C GLN A 217 -28.94 4.54 11.72
N ASP A 218 -28.93 5.36 10.67
CA ASP A 218 -30.13 5.86 10.01
C ASP A 218 -29.87 6.01 8.49
N PRO A 219 -29.76 4.87 7.78
CA PRO A 219 -29.04 4.78 6.52
C PRO A 219 -29.68 5.61 5.41
N VAL A 220 -31.01 5.61 5.28
CA VAL A 220 -31.71 6.26 4.16
C VAL A 220 -31.52 7.79 4.18
N PRO A 221 -31.91 8.53 5.23
CA PRO A 221 -31.72 9.98 5.26
C PRO A 221 -30.24 10.38 5.36
N ARG A 222 -29.39 9.61 6.05
CA ARG A 222 -27.95 9.93 6.16
C ARG A 222 -27.19 9.70 4.85
N ALA A 223 -27.53 8.66 4.10
CA ALA A 223 -26.99 8.47 2.75
C ALA A 223 -27.38 9.62 1.80
N ALA A 224 -28.62 10.10 1.87
CA ALA A 224 -29.06 11.25 1.10
C ALA A 224 -28.24 12.51 1.44
N LEU A 225 -28.04 12.81 2.74
CA LEU A 225 -27.20 13.93 3.19
C LEU A 225 -25.74 13.79 2.72
N TYR A 226 -25.15 12.61 2.86
CA TYR A 226 -23.78 12.35 2.40
C TYR A 226 -23.61 12.62 0.90
N LEU A 227 -24.54 12.11 0.09
CA LEU A 227 -24.48 12.25 -1.37
C LEU A 227 -24.79 13.68 -1.82
N ASP A 228 -25.80 14.34 -1.23
CA ASP A 228 -26.14 15.73 -1.56
C ASP A 228 -25.02 16.71 -1.15
N TYR A 229 -24.22 16.37 -0.13
CA TYR A 229 -23.07 17.19 0.28
C TYR A 229 -21.96 17.27 -0.79
N GLU A 230 -21.93 16.34 -1.76
CA GLU A 230 -21.05 16.43 -2.93
C GLU A 230 -21.27 17.75 -3.68
N HIS A 231 -22.52 18.20 -3.82
CA HIS A 231 -22.84 19.45 -4.52
C HIS A 231 -22.34 20.68 -3.77
N ILE A 232 -22.35 20.65 -2.43
CA ILE A 232 -21.74 21.69 -1.58
C ILE A 232 -20.23 21.76 -1.83
N THR A 233 -19.57 20.61 -1.76
CA THR A 233 -18.12 20.50 -1.95
C THR A 233 -17.71 20.95 -3.35
N LYS A 234 -18.40 20.44 -4.39
CA LYS A 234 -18.14 20.78 -5.79
C LYS A 234 -18.31 22.28 -6.07
N HIS A 235 -19.37 22.90 -5.55
CA HIS A 235 -19.59 24.33 -5.70
C HIS A 235 -18.46 25.14 -5.04
N ARG A 236 -18.13 24.84 -3.77
CA ARG A 236 -17.05 25.51 -3.03
C ARG A 236 -15.70 25.38 -3.72
N SER A 237 -15.31 24.16 -4.12
CA SER A 237 -14.06 23.90 -4.81
C SER A 237 -14.00 24.63 -6.15
N SER A 238 -15.09 24.65 -6.91
CA SER A 238 -15.16 25.41 -8.17
C SER A 238 -14.93 26.91 -7.92
N GLN A 239 -15.59 27.49 -6.92
CA GLN A 239 -15.42 28.91 -6.57
C GLN A 239 -14.03 29.23 -6.02
N ALA A 240 -13.40 28.29 -5.30
CA ALA A 240 -12.02 28.44 -4.84
C ALA A 240 -11.04 28.45 -6.02
N TRP A 241 -11.13 27.48 -6.93
CA TRP A 241 -10.26 27.41 -8.10
C TRP A 241 -10.42 28.62 -9.04
N LEU A 242 -11.63 29.11 -9.24
CA LEU A 242 -11.90 30.31 -10.04
C LEU A 242 -11.33 31.60 -9.43
N ARG A 243 -11.12 31.63 -8.11
CA ARG A 243 -10.48 32.75 -7.41
C ARG A 243 -8.97 32.57 -7.28
N SER A 244 -8.47 31.34 -7.37
CA SER A 244 -7.04 31.06 -7.27
C SER A 244 -6.31 31.60 -8.50
N PRO A 245 -5.19 32.32 -8.33
CA PRO A 245 -4.27 32.59 -9.44
C PRO A 245 -3.61 31.28 -9.89
N GLY A 246 -3.07 31.29 -11.12
CA GLY A 246 -2.28 30.18 -11.67
C GLY A 246 -3.00 29.34 -12.73
N VAL A 247 -2.24 28.44 -13.34
CA VAL A 247 -2.59 27.70 -14.57
C VAL A 247 -3.98 27.06 -14.52
N ILE A 248 -4.33 26.43 -13.40
CA ILE A 248 -5.64 25.77 -13.25
C ILE A 248 -6.78 26.80 -13.22
N GLY A 249 -6.64 27.85 -12.40
CA GLY A 249 -7.63 28.91 -12.29
C GLY A 249 -7.80 29.69 -13.59
N ASP A 250 -6.69 30.00 -14.27
CA ASP A 250 -6.69 30.69 -15.56
C ASP A 250 -7.41 29.86 -16.65
N ARG A 251 -7.09 28.56 -16.75
CA ARG A 251 -7.76 27.65 -17.69
C ARG A 251 -9.26 27.52 -17.41
N LEU A 252 -9.67 27.46 -16.14
CA LEU A 252 -11.09 27.40 -15.78
C LEU A 252 -11.81 28.72 -16.09
N ARG A 253 -11.19 29.87 -15.81
CA ARG A 253 -11.74 31.19 -16.13
C ARG A 253 -11.90 31.39 -17.63
N ALA A 254 -10.95 30.91 -18.44
CA ALA A 254 -10.95 30.99 -19.90
C ALA A 254 -11.76 29.88 -20.58
N SER A 255 -12.31 28.91 -19.84
CA SER A 255 -13.03 27.78 -20.43
C SER A 255 -14.31 28.25 -21.14
N PRO A 256 -14.55 27.83 -22.40
CA PRO A 256 -15.79 28.17 -23.11
C PRO A 256 -17.03 27.52 -22.46
N MET A 257 -16.85 26.46 -21.67
CA MET A 257 -17.93 25.77 -20.96
C MET A 257 -18.23 26.36 -19.58
N ARG A 258 -17.50 27.40 -19.15
CA ARG A 258 -17.58 27.95 -17.80
C ARG A 258 -19.00 28.35 -17.41
N ALA A 259 -19.66 29.18 -18.22
CA ALA A 259 -20.99 29.70 -17.89
C ALA A 259 -22.02 28.59 -17.70
N GLN A 260 -22.01 27.58 -18.57
CA GLN A 260 -22.89 26.41 -18.46
C GLN A 260 -22.55 25.57 -17.21
N GLY A 261 -21.27 25.34 -16.97
CA GLY A 261 -20.78 24.58 -15.82
C GLY A 261 -21.13 25.25 -14.48
N GLU A 262 -20.93 26.56 -14.36
CA GLU A 262 -21.28 27.35 -13.19
C GLU A 262 -22.80 27.34 -12.96
N LYS A 263 -23.62 27.56 -14.00
CA LYS A 263 -25.07 27.50 -13.90
C LYS A 263 -25.55 26.15 -13.36
N ARG A 264 -25.08 25.04 -13.94
CA ARG A 264 -25.42 23.69 -13.47
C ARG A 264 -24.98 23.44 -12.02
N ASN A 265 -23.74 23.80 -11.68
CA ASN A 265 -23.22 23.62 -10.32
C ASN A 265 -23.98 24.48 -9.31
N ARG A 266 -24.41 25.69 -9.70
CA ARG A 266 -25.19 26.60 -8.85
C ARG A 266 -26.59 26.07 -8.60
N LEU A 267 -27.26 25.53 -9.62
CA LEU A 267 -28.59 24.92 -9.48
C LEU A 267 -28.59 23.77 -8.47
N GLU A 268 -27.64 22.84 -8.57
CA GLU A 268 -27.53 21.73 -7.61
C GLU A 268 -27.14 22.20 -6.20
N TYR A 269 -26.26 23.19 -6.09
CA TYR A 269 -25.92 23.80 -4.81
C TYR A 269 -27.16 24.44 -4.14
N ASP A 270 -27.91 25.25 -4.90
CA ASP A 270 -29.08 25.95 -4.38
C ASP A 270 -30.18 24.98 -3.95
N ARG A 271 -30.32 23.83 -4.65
CA ARG A 271 -31.24 22.74 -4.28
C ARG A 271 -30.98 22.20 -2.87
N VAL A 272 -29.72 22.03 -2.47
CA VAL A 272 -29.36 21.29 -1.25
C VAL A 272 -28.80 22.15 -0.10
N GLN A 273 -28.36 23.38 -0.36
CA GLN A 273 -27.65 24.21 0.63
C GLN A 273 -28.37 24.40 1.97
N HIS A 274 -29.71 24.46 1.95
CA HIS A 274 -30.51 24.70 3.14
C HIS A 274 -30.38 23.57 4.17
N GLN A 275 -30.17 22.32 3.72
CA GLN A 275 -29.97 21.14 4.59
C GLN A 275 -28.64 21.21 5.37
N PHE A 276 -27.69 21.97 4.83
CA PHE A 276 -26.35 22.12 5.40
C PHE A 276 -26.14 23.49 6.04
N ALA A 277 -27.19 24.28 6.28
CA ALA A 277 -27.04 25.55 6.99
C ALA A 277 -26.49 25.32 8.41
N VAL A 278 -25.55 26.17 8.85
CA VAL A 278 -24.99 26.11 10.22
C VAL A 278 -26.08 26.36 11.28
N LYS A 279 -27.04 27.23 10.95
CA LYS A 279 -28.25 27.50 11.72
C LYS A 279 -29.40 27.79 10.74
N PRO A 280 -30.67 27.58 11.13
CA PRO A 280 -31.82 27.90 10.28
C PRO A 280 -31.72 29.34 9.73
N GLY A 281 -31.92 29.51 8.42
CA GLY A 281 -31.84 30.80 7.73
C GLY A 281 -30.42 31.35 7.46
N SER A 282 -29.36 30.67 7.90
CA SER A 282 -27.98 31.10 7.61
C SER A 282 -27.56 30.76 6.18
N SER A 283 -26.93 31.72 5.50
CA SER A 283 -26.23 31.49 4.22
C SER A 283 -24.92 30.72 4.37
N ARG A 284 -24.35 30.66 5.58
CA ARG A 284 -23.18 29.83 5.88
C ARG A 284 -23.59 28.37 5.98
N VAL A 285 -22.99 27.53 5.15
CA VAL A 285 -23.16 26.07 5.19
C VAL A 285 -22.01 25.37 5.95
N ARG A 286 -22.27 24.22 6.56
CA ARG A 286 -21.33 23.41 7.35
C ARG A 286 -20.16 22.91 6.49
N GLY A 287 -19.06 22.49 7.14
CA GLY A 287 -17.86 21.95 6.48
C GLY A 287 -17.90 20.44 6.21
N HIS A 288 -18.98 19.77 6.60
CA HIS A 288 -19.19 18.32 6.51
C HIS A 288 -20.68 18.02 6.32
N TRP A 289 -21.02 16.80 5.95
CA TRP A 289 -22.38 16.39 5.62
C TRP A 289 -23.26 16.15 6.85
N TYR A 290 -22.68 15.67 7.95
CA TYR A 290 -23.36 15.42 9.22
C TYR A 290 -23.57 16.70 10.04
N VAL A 291 -24.34 16.62 11.13
CA VAL A 291 -24.59 17.72 12.08
C VAL A 291 -23.57 17.64 13.24
N GLY A 292 -23.16 18.78 13.79
CA GLY A 292 -22.20 18.82 14.90
C GLY A 292 -20.75 18.76 14.45
N SER A 293 -19.92 17.99 15.15
CA SER A 293 -18.50 17.79 14.87
C SER A 293 -18.20 16.30 14.74
N LEU A 294 -17.01 15.92 14.25
CA LEU A 294 -16.63 14.50 14.23
C LEU A 294 -16.66 13.88 15.64
N ARG A 295 -16.32 14.65 16.68
CA ARG A 295 -16.43 14.23 18.08
C ARG A 295 -17.88 13.88 18.45
N SER A 296 -18.85 14.73 18.11
CA SER A 296 -20.25 14.46 18.44
C SER A 296 -20.79 13.26 17.67
N VAL A 297 -20.35 13.07 16.42
CA VAL A 297 -20.65 11.85 15.66
C VAL A 297 -20.06 10.62 16.34
N ALA A 298 -18.80 10.69 16.78
CA ALA A 298 -18.14 9.61 17.52
C ALA A 298 -18.86 9.32 18.84
N GLU A 299 -19.31 10.34 19.58
CA GLU A 299 -20.13 10.19 20.79
C GLU A 299 -21.44 9.47 20.51
N GLU A 300 -22.15 9.83 19.44
CA GLU A 300 -23.43 9.21 19.07
C GLU A 300 -23.30 7.72 18.69
N ILE A 301 -22.17 7.32 18.10
CA ILE A 301 -21.89 5.92 17.79
C ILE A 301 -21.12 5.18 18.88
N GLY A 302 -20.90 5.80 20.06
CA GLY A 302 -20.22 5.16 21.19
C GLY A 302 -18.70 4.99 21.03
N ARG A 303 -18.04 5.81 20.20
CA ARG A 303 -16.60 5.77 19.91
C ARG A 303 -15.80 6.96 20.48
N THR A 304 -16.30 7.62 21.52
CA THR A 304 -15.63 8.78 22.15
C THR A 304 -14.19 8.48 22.58
N ALA A 305 -13.96 7.32 23.21
CA ALA A 305 -12.63 6.94 23.71
C ALA A 305 -11.60 6.78 22.57
N GLU A 306 -12.01 6.22 21.42
CA GLU A 306 -11.14 6.09 20.26
C GLU A 306 -10.90 7.44 19.57
N TYR A 307 -11.91 8.32 19.57
CA TYR A 307 -11.74 9.70 19.09
C TYR A 307 -10.71 10.46 19.92
N GLU A 308 -10.81 10.39 21.25
CA GLU A 308 -9.89 11.12 22.13
C GLU A 308 -8.46 10.56 22.07
N SER A 309 -8.31 9.24 21.98
CA SER A 309 -7.00 8.59 21.94
C SER A 309 -6.42 8.55 20.52
N VAL A 310 -7.04 7.82 19.60
CA VAL A 310 -6.48 7.52 18.28
C VAL A 310 -6.58 8.71 17.34
N TYR A 311 -7.76 9.32 17.21
CA TYR A 311 -7.89 10.50 16.36
C TYR A 311 -7.11 11.69 16.92
N GLY A 312 -7.16 11.93 18.23
CA GLY A 312 -6.37 12.96 18.90
C GLY A 312 -4.88 12.85 18.58
N LEU A 313 -4.29 11.66 18.75
CA LEU A 313 -2.90 11.37 18.43
C LEU A 313 -2.55 11.65 16.96
N TYR A 314 -3.29 11.06 16.02
CA TYR A 314 -2.95 11.21 14.60
C TYR A 314 -3.31 12.58 14.04
N SER A 315 -4.27 13.28 14.63
CA SER A 315 -4.53 14.69 14.35
C SER A 315 -3.37 15.56 14.80
N ALA A 316 -2.82 15.33 15.99
CA ALA A 316 -1.62 16.03 16.47
C ALA A 316 -0.41 15.80 15.54
N CYS A 317 -0.18 14.56 15.07
CA CYS A 317 0.82 14.27 14.06
C CYS A 317 0.61 15.08 12.77
N ALA A 318 -0.62 15.10 12.26
CA ALA A 318 -0.96 15.82 11.03
C ALA A 318 -0.76 17.34 11.11
N HIS A 319 -0.87 17.89 12.32
CA HIS A 319 -0.69 19.32 12.59
C HIS A 319 0.73 19.68 13.05
N GLY A 320 1.66 18.72 13.05
CA GLY A 320 3.06 18.95 13.42
C GLY A 320 3.23 19.30 14.90
N ASP A 321 2.41 18.72 15.77
CA ASP A 321 2.51 18.97 17.21
C ASP A 321 3.89 18.55 17.74
N SER A 322 4.51 19.44 18.53
CA SER A 322 5.86 19.26 19.05
C SER A 322 6.06 17.97 19.86
N TRP A 323 5.02 17.51 20.58
CA TRP A 323 5.09 16.26 21.32
C TRP A 323 5.19 15.08 20.36
N THR A 324 4.35 15.04 19.33
CA THR A 324 4.37 13.95 18.34
C THR A 324 5.65 13.89 17.52
N ALA A 325 6.33 15.03 17.32
CA ALA A 325 7.65 15.08 16.68
C ALA A 325 8.78 14.47 17.53
N SER A 326 8.59 14.39 18.85
CA SER A 326 9.59 13.85 19.79
C SER A 326 9.44 12.37 20.09
N GLN A 327 8.32 11.76 19.71
CA GLN A 327 8.04 10.35 19.97
C GLN A 327 8.56 9.46 18.82
N PRO A 328 9.05 8.24 19.10
CA PRO A 328 9.15 7.20 18.08
C PRO A 328 7.76 7.07 17.44
N GLY A 329 7.67 7.36 16.14
CA GLY A 329 6.39 7.65 15.50
C GLY A 329 5.33 6.57 15.81
N PRO A 330 4.05 6.95 16.03
CA PRO A 330 2.96 5.99 16.33
C PRO A 330 2.63 5.03 15.18
N ALA A 331 3.46 5.02 14.14
CA ALA A 331 3.46 4.09 13.02
C ALA A 331 3.93 2.67 13.40
N HIS A 332 4.41 2.45 14.63
CA HIS A 332 4.81 1.12 15.10
C HIS A 332 3.70 0.05 15.06
N ALA A 333 2.42 0.46 15.04
CA ALA A 333 1.31 -0.47 14.83
C ALA A 333 1.18 -0.97 13.37
N GLY A 334 2.01 -0.48 12.45
CA GLY A 334 2.02 -0.90 11.04
C GLY A 334 0.65 -0.74 10.39
N LEU A 335 0.14 -1.83 9.81
CA LEU A 335 -1.18 -1.87 9.15
C LEU A 335 -2.35 -2.09 10.12
N ASP A 336 -2.12 -2.39 11.41
CA ASP A 336 -3.19 -2.89 12.27
C ASP A 336 -4.32 -1.88 12.50
N HIS A 337 -4.01 -0.60 12.69
CA HIS A 337 -5.05 0.43 12.77
C HIS A 337 -5.79 0.62 11.43
N LEU A 338 -5.10 0.46 10.31
CA LEU A 338 -5.76 0.53 9.00
C LEU A 338 -6.73 -0.64 8.83
N TYR A 339 -6.29 -1.85 9.16
CA TYR A 339 -7.14 -3.03 9.17
C TYR A 339 -8.32 -2.90 10.12
N ALA A 340 -8.13 -2.35 11.31
CA ALA A 340 -9.21 -2.19 12.29
C ALA A 340 -10.35 -1.32 11.75
N TYR A 341 -10.03 -0.16 11.17
CA TYR A 341 -11.05 0.78 10.68
C TYR A 341 -11.64 0.37 9.33
N TRP A 342 -10.85 -0.26 8.46
CA TRP A 342 -11.36 -0.90 7.26
C TRP A 342 -12.34 -2.04 7.60
N SER A 343 -11.97 -2.92 8.52
CA SER A 343 -12.78 -4.09 8.91
C SER A 343 -14.14 -3.70 9.49
N ARG A 344 -14.22 -2.57 10.22
CA ARG A 344 -15.50 -2.03 10.71
C ARG A 344 -16.46 -1.66 9.58
N ILE A 345 -15.96 -0.98 8.55
CA ILE A 345 -16.77 -0.63 7.36
C ILE A 345 -17.27 -1.89 6.68
N VAL A 346 -16.38 -2.86 6.49
CA VAL A 346 -16.64 -4.14 5.83
C VAL A 346 -17.68 -4.98 6.59
N ILE A 347 -17.57 -5.09 7.92
CA ILE A 347 -18.56 -5.77 8.76
C ILE A 347 -19.93 -5.09 8.63
N CYS A 348 -19.99 -3.76 8.78
CA CYS A 348 -21.25 -3.02 8.64
C CYS A 348 -21.90 -3.22 7.26
N ILE A 349 -21.11 -3.30 6.18
CA ILE A 349 -21.61 -3.61 4.84
C ILE A 349 -22.13 -5.04 4.78
N ALA A 350 -21.35 -6.01 5.25
CA ALA A 350 -21.71 -7.42 5.20
C ALA A 350 -23.01 -7.69 5.97
N ASP A 351 -23.13 -7.14 7.19
CA ASP A 351 -24.32 -7.27 8.03
C ASP A 351 -25.53 -6.61 7.38
N ALA A 352 -25.40 -5.37 6.90
CA ALA A 352 -26.51 -4.62 6.30
C ALA A 352 -27.00 -5.22 4.98
N LYS A 353 -26.09 -5.80 4.19
CA LYS A 353 -26.39 -6.49 2.93
C LYS A 353 -26.65 -7.99 3.12
N GLN A 354 -26.64 -8.50 4.36
CA GLN A 354 -26.83 -9.93 4.65
C GLN A 354 -25.85 -10.85 3.89
N ILE A 355 -24.64 -10.35 3.61
CA ILE A 355 -23.60 -11.11 2.93
C ILE A 355 -22.98 -12.07 3.94
N ILE A 356 -23.22 -13.37 3.75
CA ILE A 356 -22.62 -14.41 4.58
C ILE A 356 -21.15 -14.59 4.17
N LEU A 357 -20.25 -14.21 5.08
CA LEU A 357 -18.82 -14.49 5.00
C LEU A 357 -18.52 -15.86 5.63
N PRO A 358 -17.51 -16.60 5.14
CA PRO A 358 -16.91 -17.71 5.86
C PRO A 358 -16.60 -17.34 7.33
N ALA A 359 -16.78 -18.30 8.24
CA ALA A 359 -16.65 -18.05 9.68
C ALA A 359 -15.25 -17.51 10.06
N ASP A 360 -14.19 -18.10 9.49
CA ASP A 360 -12.81 -17.68 9.69
C ASP A 360 -12.56 -16.23 9.22
N GLN A 361 -13.19 -15.84 8.10
CA GLN A 361 -13.12 -14.47 7.60
C GLN A 361 -13.82 -13.47 8.51
N TYR A 362 -15.04 -13.78 8.97
CA TYR A 362 -15.79 -12.89 9.85
C TYR A 362 -15.11 -12.75 11.23
N GLU A 363 -14.64 -13.87 11.81
CA GLU A 363 -13.89 -13.87 13.08
C GLU A 363 -12.63 -13.01 13.00
N LEU A 364 -11.87 -13.12 11.91
CA LEU A 364 -10.70 -12.28 11.69
C LEU A 364 -11.06 -10.79 11.63
N LEU A 365 -12.10 -10.40 10.89
CA LEU A 365 -12.54 -9.00 10.84
C LEU A 365 -12.87 -8.48 12.23
N VAL A 366 -13.63 -9.27 13.02
CA VAL A 366 -13.99 -8.93 14.39
C VAL A 366 -12.75 -8.78 15.27
N ASP A 367 -11.75 -9.66 15.13
CA ASP A 367 -10.48 -9.53 15.86
C ASP A 367 -9.72 -8.26 15.47
N LEU A 368 -9.63 -7.95 14.16
CA LEU A 368 -9.00 -6.74 13.65
C LEU A 368 -9.66 -5.48 14.20
N THR A 369 -11.00 -5.44 14.34
CA THR A 369 -11.71 -4.25 14.88
C THR A 369 -11.33 -3.89 16.33
N LYS A 370 -10.81 -4.86 17.09
CA LYS A 370 -10.37 -4.67 18.49
C LYS A 370 -8.98 -4.04 18.58
N GLY A 371 -8.36 -3.70 17.45
CA GLY A 371 -7.01 -3.16 17.37
C GLY A 371 -5.91 -4.19 17.65
N GLY A 372 -6.27 -5.48 17.71
CA GLY A 372 -5.40 -6.59 18.09
C GLY A 372 -4.87 -6.47 19.52
N ARG A 373 -5.27 -7.37 20.43
CA ARG A 373 -4.45 -7.59 21.64
C ARG A 373 -3.16 -8.26 21.18
N MET A 374 -2.11 -7.50 20.92
CA MET A 374 -0.82 -8.08 20.58
C MET A 374 -0.06 -8.41 21.87
N ASN A 375 -0.09 -9.70 22.23
CA ASN A 375 1.00 -10.33 22.98
C ASN A 375 2.30 -10.27 22.20
#